data_AF-A0A6H5GZ22-F1
#
_entry.id   AF-A0A6H5GZ22-F1
#
_cell.length_a   1.000
_cell.length_b   1.000
_cell.length_c   1.000
_cell.angle_alpha   90.00
_cell.angle_beta   90.00
_cell.angle_gamma   90.00
#
_symmetry.space_group_name_H-M   'P 1'
#
loop_
_entity.id
_entity.type
_entity.pdbx_description
1 polymer ?
#
loop_
_entity_poly.entity_id
_entity_poly.type
_entity_poly.pdbx_seq_one_letter_code
_entity_poly.pdbx_strand_id
1 'polypeptide(L)'
;MSSSSCCIVSLIWSSIMSFSSFHSEFDFEFGFLFHSGQFTFGNEENITSLQAEKHFKGVPGCPNKSNIYHECTPFCAKRWGKGITTPDPKYLKKQARLLQKFPLPTTWKEVYDPGTGRHYYWDLSSDLVSWLPPGHPKDSVTSYESLDVKI
;
A
#
# COMPACT_ATOMS: atom_id res chain seq x y z
N MET A 1 7.81 48.84 29.93
CA MET A 1 7.34 48.36 28.61
C MET A 1 6.99 46.89 28.77
N SER A 2 5.79 46.45 28.35
CA SER A 2 5.17 45.12 28.63
C SER A 2 4.90 44.86 30.14
N SER A 3 3.73 44.47 30.66
CA SER A 3 2.60 43.60 30.21
C SER A 3 2.98 42.10 30.21
N SER A 4 2.16 41.13 30.64
CA SER A 4 0.81 41.05 31.29
C SER A 4 0.58 39.59 31.79
N SER A 5 -0.42 39.13 32.57
CA SER A 5 -1.60 39.65 33.31
C SER A 5 -1.96 38.61 34.42
N CYS A 6 -2.62 38.92 35.55
CA CYS A 6 -4.08 38.97 35.84
C CYS A 6 -4.92 37.79 35.27
N CYS A 7 -5.88 37.15 35.97
CA CYS A 7 -6.39 37.25 37.36
C CYS A 7 -7.21 36.00 37.79
N ILE A 8 -7.74 35.98 39.04
CA ILE A 8 -8.45 34.84 39.69
C ILE A 8 -9.99 34.97 39.61
N VAL A 9 -10.73 33.87 39.34
CA VAL A 9 -12.16 33.58 39.64
C VAL A 9 -12.50 32.11 39.25
N SER A 10 -13.52 31.37 39.75
CA SER A 10 -14.35 31.46 40.98
C SER A 10 -15.14 30.16 41.27
N LEU A 11 -15.34 29.90 42.57
CA LEU A 11 -16.46 29.24 43.30
C LEU A 11 -17.48 28.26 42.63
N ILE A 12 -17.49 27.03 43.16
CA ILE A 12 -18.60 26.15 43.63
C ILE A 12 -20.07 26.48 43.24
N TRP A 13 -20.73 25.51 42.57
CA TRP A 13 -22.14 25.05 42.76
C TRP A 13 -22.25 23.62 42.15
N SER A 14 -22.89 22.56 42.68
CA SER A 14 -24.05 22.32 43.59
C SER A 14 -25.34 21.95 42.84
N SER A 15 -25.86 20.74 43.13
CA SER A 15 -27.16 20.14 42.72
C SER A 15 -27.35 19.90 41.20
N ILE A 16 -27.61 18.68 40.70
CA ILE A 16 -28.71 17.72 40.96
C ILE A 16 -30.06 18.19 40.39
N MET A 17 -30.60 17.37 39.46
CA MET A 17 -31.94 17.29 38.82
C MET A 17 -31.78 17.22 37.28
N SER A 18 -32.54 16.45 36.49
CA SER A 18 -33.28 15.18 36.70
C SER A 18 -33.86 14.72 35.34
N PHE A 19 -34.03 13.41 35.12
CA PHE A 19 -34.61 12.78 33.90
C PHE A 19 -33.80 12.96 32.59
N SER A 20 -33.84 12.06 31.60
CA SER A 20 -34.57 10.78 31.45
C SER A 20 -33.78 9.75 30.61
N SER A 21 -34.09 8.47 30.80
CA SER A 21 -33.48 7.28 30.16
C SER A 21 -33.52 7.25 28.62
N PHE A 22 -32.50 6.64 27.98
CA PHE A 22 -32.66 5.45 27.11
C PHE A 22 -31.32 4.75 26.80
N HIS A 23 -31.37 3.50 26.27
CA HIS A 23 -30.26 2.55 25.98
C HIS A 23 -29.43 2.11 27.22
N SER A 24 -29.61 0.90 27.77
CA SER A 24 -29.28 -0.45 27.24
C SER A 24 -27.76 -0.69 27.15
N GLU A 25 -27.11 -1.24 28.20
CA GLU A 25 -27.03 -2.68 28.49
C GLU A 25 -26.38 -3.50 27.35
N PHE A 26 -25.12 -3.91 27.51
CA PHE A 26 -24.79 -5.30 27.86
C PHE A 26 -23.30 -5.47 28.25
N ASP A 27 -22.96 -5.24 29.51
CA ASP A 27 -21.68 -5.69 30.08
C ASP A 27 -21.80 -7.15 30.52
N PHE A 28 -20.85 -8.01 30.15
CA PHE A 28 -20.78 -9.37 30.67
C PHE A 28 -19.34 -9.84 30.90
N GLU A 29 -18.99 -9.92 32.18
CA GLU A 29 -18.15 -10.95 32.80
C GLU A 29 -17.24 -11.82 31.91
N PHE A 30 -15.93 -11.79 32.21
CA PHE A 30 -15.39 -12.98 32.91
C PHE A 30 -14.18 -12.67 33.79
N GLY A 31 -14.20 -13.20 35.01
CA GLY A 31 -13.11 -13.06 35.99
C GLY A 31 -11.88 -13.94 35.72
N PHE A 32 -10.81 -13.68 36.48
CA PHE A 32 -9.59 -14.51 36.48
C PHE A 32 -9.89 -15.93 36.99
N LEU A 33 -9.94 -16.91 36.08
CA LEU A 33 -9.85 -18.33 36.44
C LEU A 33 -8.50 -18.90 36.03
N PHE A 34 -7.67 -19.26 37.01
CA PHE A 34 -6.43 -19.99 36.77
C PHE A 34 -6.77 -21.38 36.21
N HIS A 35 -6.40 -21.65 34.96
CA HIS A 35 -6.30 -23.00 34.40
C HIS A 35 -5.02 -23.12 33.57
N SER A 36 -4.33 -24.25 33.71
CA SER A 36 -3.03 -24.52 33.08
C SER A 36 -3.19 -24.89 31.60
N GLY A 37 -3.64 -23.93 30.78
CA GLY A 37 -3.67 -24.03 29.32
C GLY A 37 -2.37 -23.53 28.72
N GLN A 38 -1.43 -24.43 28.44
CA GLN A 38 -0.14 -24.10 27.81
C GLN A 38 -0.34 -23.81 26.31
N PHE A 39 -0.85 -22.62 25.99
CA PHE A 39 -1.06 -22.17 24.61
C PHE A 39 0.27 -21.93 23.90
N THR A 40 0.76 -22.95 23.20
CA THR A 40 1.97 -22.86 22.37
C THR A 40 1.69 -21.93 21.19
N PHE A 41 2.32 -20.75 21.18
CA PHE A 41 2.38 -19.89 19.99
C PHE A 41 3.05 -20.67 18.84
N GLY A 42 2.24 -21.06 17.86
CA GLY A 42 2.65 -21.96 16.79
C GLY A 42 3.35 -21.23 15.64
N ASN A 43 4.67 -21.13 15.69
CA ASN A 43 5.57 -20.76 14.58
C ASN A 43 5.21 -19.47 13.81
N GLU A 44 5.43 -18.29 14.42
CA GLU A 44 5.49 -17.01 13.67
C GLU A 44 6.78 -16.82 12.85
N GLU A 45 7.58 -17.88 12.65
CA GLU A 45 8.83 -17.84 11.86
C GLU A 45 9.09 -19.10 11.02
N ASN A 46 8.08 -19.55 10.25
CA ASN A 46 8.31 -20.43 9.10
C ASN A 46 7.34 -20.29 7.90
N ILE A 47 6.90 -19.07 7.58
CA ILE A 47 6.42 -18.80 6.20
C ILE A 47 7.67 -18.79 5.30
N THR A 48 7.87 -19.89 4.58
CA THR A 48 9.18 -20.29 4.05
C THR A 48 9.78 -19.30 3.05
N SER A 49 11.08 -18.99 3.24
CA SER A 49 11.91 -18.30 2.24
C SER A 49 11.84 -18.96 0.87
N LEU A 50 11.69 -20.28 0.82
CA LEU A 50 11.51 -21.09 -0.39
C LEU A 50 10.30 -20.67 -1.26
N GLN A 51 9.27 -20.06 -0.68
CA GLN A 51 8.14 -19.48 -1.45
C GLN A 51 8.49 -18.10 -2.02
N ALA A 52 9.29 -17.30 -1.31
CA ALA A 52 9.79 -16.01 -1.80
C ALA A 52 10.86 -16.16 -2.90
N GLU A 53 11.68 -17.21 -2.85
CA GLU A 53 12.72 -17.51 -3.83
C GLU A 53 12.16 -17.84 -5.23
N LYS A 54 10.93 -18.40 -5.31
CA LYS A 54 10.37 -18.90 -6.58
C LYS A 54 9.86 -17.82 -7.54
N HIS A 55 10.14 -16.54 -7.26
CA HIS A 55 9.96 -15.45 -8.22
C HIS A 55 11.12 -14.45 -8.24
N PHE A 56 12.36 -14.97 -8.31
CA PHE A 56 13.58 -14.18 -8.55
C PHE A 56 13.59 -13.51 -9.94
N LYS A 57 12.79 -12.44 -10.13
CA LYS A 57 12.69 -11.61 -11.35
C LYS A 57 13.92 -10.69 -11.51
N GLY A 58 15.10 -11.30 -11.39
CA GLY A 58 16.40 -10.67 -11.57
C GLY A 58 16.72 -9.53 -10.62
N VAL A 59 17.69 -8.71 -11.04
CA VAL A 59 18.11 -7.51 -10.32
C VAL A 59 17.07 -6.40 -10.59
N PRO A 60 16.51 -5.73 -9.57
CA PRO A 60 15.36 -4.82 -9.76
C PRO A 60 15.68 -3.64 -10.68
N GLY A 61 16.92 -3.13 -10.63
CA GLY A 61 17.40 -2.09 -11.54
C GLY A 61 17.71 -2.56 -12.97
N CYS A 62 17.71 -3.86 -13.26
CA CYS A 62 18.02 -4.33 -14.61
C CYS A 62 16.89 -3.95 -15.58
N PRO A 63 17.19 -3.26 -16.70
CA PRO A 63 16.18 -2.85 -17.67
C PRO A 63 15.63 -4.04 -18.49
N ASN A 64 16.34 -5.17 -18.52
CA ASN A 64 15.98 -6.36 -19.29
C ASN A 64 15.29 -7.45 -18.43
N LYS A 65 14.98 -7.18 -17.14
CA LYS A 65 14.45 -8.19 -16.19
C LYS A 65 13.06 -8.76 -16.55
N SER A 66 12.33 -8.10 -17.43
CA SER A 66 11.01 -8.51 -17.93
C SER A 66 11.09 -9.40 -19.17
N ASN A 67 12.27 -9.57 -19.76
CA ASN A 67 12.49 -10.45 -20.91
C ASN A 67 12.66 -11.89 -20.42
N ILE A 68 11.76 -12.78 -20.84
CA ILE A 68 11.77 -14.20 -20.43
C ILE A 68 13.05 -14.96 -20.83
N TYR A 69 13.82 -14.45 -21.78
CA TYR A 69 15.11 -15.01 -22.22
C TYR A 69 16.32 -14.36 -21.51
N HIS A 70 16.11 -13.52 -20.49
CA HIS A 70 17.17 -12.81 -19.79
C HIS A 70 17.39 -13.28 -18.35
N GLU A 71 18.46 -14.04 -18.15
CA GLU A 71 18.99 -14.34 -16.83
C GLU A 71 19.88 -13.18 -16.32
N CYS A 72 19.57 -12.67 -15.13
CA CYS A 72 20.34 -11.59 -14.50
C CYS A 72 21.65 -12.13 -13.89
N THR A 73 22.77 -11.83 -14.55
CA THR A 73 24.11 -12.21 -14.09
C THR A 73 24.65 -11.26 -13.00
N PRO A 74 25.76 -11.60 -12.31
CA PRO A 74 26.42 -10.68 -11.37
C PRO A 74 26.84 -9.33 -11.98
N PHE A 75 27.05 -9.27 -13.31
CA PHE A 75 27.23 -8.00 -14.02
C PHE A 75 26.00 -7.10 -13.88
N CYS A 76 24.77 -7.64 -13.98
CA CYS A 76 23.54 -6.87 -13.81
C CYS A 76 23.44 -6.26 -12.40
N ALA A 77 23.83 -7.04 -11.38
CA ALA A 77 23.87 -6.58 -9.99
C ALA A 77 24.86 -5.43 -9.80
N LYS A 78 26.07 -5.55 -10.37
CA LYS A 78 27.11 -4.50 -10.32
C LYS A 78 26.77 -3.27 -11.18
N ARG A 79 26.09 -3.44 -12.32
CA ARG A 79 25.84 -2.38 -13.30
C ARG A 79 24.60 -1.54 -13.02
N TRP A 80 23.56 -2.14 -12.43
CA TRP A 80 22.27 -1.49 -12.16
C TRP A 80 21.81 -1.63 -10.70
N GLY A 81 22.00 -2.81 -10.08
CA GLY A 81 21.69 -3.03 -8.66
C GLY A 81 20.25 -2.65 -8.27
N LYS A 82 20.11 -1.67 -7.36
CA LYS A 82 18.79 -1.15 -6.93
C LYS A 82 18.05 -0.35 -8.00
N GLY A 83 18.72 0.01 -9.10
CA GLY A 83 18.15 0.80 -10.20
C GLY A 83 18.12 2.29 -9.93
N ILE A 84 17.26 2.99 -10.67
CA ILE A 84 16.94 4.39 -10.46
C ILE A 84 16.06 4.45 -9.20
N THR A 85 16.60 4.91 -8.08
CA THR A 85 15.88 5.04 -6.81
C THR A 85 15.10 6.35 -6.69
N THR A 86 15.52 7.38 -7.42
CA THR A 86 14.91 8.72 -7.45
C THR A 86 14.51 9.08 -8.88
N PRO A 87 13.21 9.10 -9.23
CA PRO A 87 12.78 9.52 -10.57
C PRO A 87 13.10 11.00 -10.86
N ASP A 88 13.29 11.30 -12.15
CA ASP A 88 13.54 12.67 -12.63
C ASP A 88 12.39 13.63 -12.23
N PRO A 89 12.66 14.75 -11.53
CA PRO A 89 11.64 15.76 -11.20
C PRO A 89 10.86 16.30 -12.40
N LYS A 90 11.47 16.34 -13.60
CA LYS A 90 10.81 16.74 -14.86
C LYS A 90 9.89 15.64 -15.41
N TYR A 91 10.15 14.38 -15.10
CA TYR A 91 9.22 13.26 -15.34
C TYR A 91 8.06 13.31 -14.33
N LEU A 92 8.32 13.43 -13.02
CA LEU A 92 7.28 13.56 -11.99
C LEU A 92 6.31 14.71 -12.29
N LYS A 93 6.83 15.88 -12.71
CA LYS A 93 6.01 17.04 -13.10
C LYS A 93 5.13 16.80 -14.34
N LYS A 94 5.50 15.88 -15.24
CA LYS A 94 4.63 15.44 -16.35
C LYS A 94 3.58 14.45 -15.87
N GLN A 95 3.96 13.53 -15.00
CA GLN A 95 3.08 12.50 -14.47
C GLN A 95 1.97 13.08 -13.59
N ALA A 96 2.28 14.00 -12.68
CA ALA A 96 1.27 14.69 -11.87
C ALA A 96 0.21 15.40 -12.75
N ARG A 97 0.63 15.98 -13.89
CA ARG A 97 -0.29 16.59 -14.88
C ARG A 97 -1.10 15.55 -15.66
N LEU A 98 -0.55 14.36 -15.90
CA LEU A 98 -1.28 13.26 -16.53
C LEU A 98 -2.39 12.76 -15.60
N LEU A 99 -2.08 12.54 -14.33
CA LEU A 99 -3.02 12.08 -13.30
C LEU A 99 -4.06 13.14 -12.92
N GLN A 100 -3.70 14.43 -12.94
CA GLN A 100 -4.66 15.53 -12.80
C GLN A 100 -5.70 15.53 -13.93
N LYS A 101 -5.35 15.08 -15.14
CA LYS A 101 -6.27 14.98 -16.27
C LYS A 101 -7.00 13.63 -16.33
N PHE A 102 -6.36 12.56 -15.87
CA PHE A 102 -6.87 11.19 -15.89
C PHE A 102 -6.65 10.55 -14.50
N PRO A 103 -7.50 10.88 -13.52
CA PRO A 103 -7.38 10.31 -12.17
C PRO A 103 -7.58 8.81 -12.17
N LEU A 104 -6.92 8.11 -11.25
CA LEU A 104 -7.04 6.65 -11.11
C LEU A 104 -8.34 6.28 -10.38
N PRO A 105 -9.07 5.24 -10.83
CA PRO A 105 -10.14 4.62 -10.04
C PRO A 105 -9.61 3.99 -8.74
N THR A 106 -10.48 3.80 -7.75
CA THR A 106 -10.10 3.31 -6.40
C THR A 106 -9.37 1.96 -6.38
N THR A 107 -9.61 1.08 -7.37
CA THR A 107 -8.93 -0.22 -7.48
C THR A 107 -7.55 -0.13 -8.13
N TRP A 108 -7.24 0.97 -8.82
CA TRP A 108 -6.01 1.15 -9.58
C TRP A 108 -4.91 1.80 -8.74
N LYS A 109 -3.73 1.19 -8.75
CA LYS A 109 -2.55 1.60 -8.01
C LYS A 109 -1.42 2.01 -8.95
N GLU A 110 -0.78 3.13 -8.63
CA GLU A 110 0.49 3.53 -9.24
C GLU A 110 1.65 2.71 -8.63
N VAL A 111 2.53 2.17 -9.48
CA VAL A 111 3.68 1.35 -9.07
C VAL A 111 4.94 1.81 -9.79
N TYR A 112 6.03 2.06 -9.05
CA TYR A 112 7.30 2.51 -9.60
C TYR A 112 8.20 1.34 -10.02
N ASP A 113 8.68 1.35 -11.27
CA ASP A 113 9.73 0.47 -11.74
C ASP A 113 11.10 1.17 -11.70
N PRO A 114 12.04 0.76 -10.81
CA PRO A 114 13.39 1.32 -10.76
C PRO A 114 14.28 0.86 -11.92
N GLY A 115 13.87 -0.12 -12.75
CA GLY A 115 14.62 -0.54 -13.94
C GLY A 115 14.49 0.42 -15.12
N THR A 116 13.28 0.94 -15.36
CA THR A 116 12.99 1.97 -16.37
C THR A 116 12.95 3.39 -15.81
N GLY A 117 12.87 3.54 -14.49
CA GLY A 117 12.74 4.81 -13.79
C GLY A 117 11.38 5.47 -13.97
N ARG A 118 10.33 4.68 -14.20
CA ARG A 118 8.97 5.11 -14.56
C ARG A 118 7.92 4.38 -13.73
N HIS A 119 6.75 4.98 -13.60
CA HIS A 119 5.57 4.33 -13.05
C HIS A 119 4.76 3.62 -14.15
N TYR A 120 4.16 2.50 -13.76
CA TYR A 120 3.05 1.84 -14.43
C TYR A 120 1.85 1.79 -13.48
N TYR A 121 0.70 1.34 -13.98
CA TYR A 121 -0.55 1.27 -13.23
C TYR A 121 -1.08 -0.16 -13.23
N TRP A 122 -1.63 -0.58 -12.10
CA TRP A 122 -2.07 -1.96 -11.84
C TRP A 122 -3.43 -1.94 -11.13
N ASP A 123 -4.40 -2.67 -11.66
CA ASP A 123 -5.72 -2.86 -11.04
C ASP A 123 -5.68 -4.01 -10.03
N LEU A 124 -5.86 -3.67 -8.76
CA LEU A 124 -5.87 -4.65 -7.65
C LEU A 124 -7.10 -5.57 -7.68
N SER A 125 -8.13 -5.25 -8.46
CA SER A 125 -9.37 -6.03 -8.54
C SER A 125 -9.41 -7.02 -9.71
N SER A 126 -8.63 -6.78 -10.76
CA SER A 126 -8.65 -7.54 -12.02
C SER A 126 -7.26 -7.97 -12.50
N ASP A 127 -6.20 -7.72 -11.73
CA ASP A 127 -4.78 -7.96 -12.04
C ASP A 127 -4.29 -7.32 -13.37
N LEU A 128 -5.07 -6.39 -13.93
CA LEU A 128 -4.78 -5.73 -15.20
C LEU A 128 -3.65 -4.70 -15.04
N VAL A 129 -2.76 -4.64 -16.03
CA VAL A 129 -1.60 -3.73 -16.02
C VAL A 129 -1.64 -2.81 -17.24
N SER A 130 -1.22 -1.54 -17.06
CA SER A 130 -0.95 -0.63 -18.18
C SER A 130 0.15 0.40 -17.88
N TRP A 131 0.69 1.00 -18.94
CA TRP A 131 1.70 2.06 -18.90
C TRP A 131 1.11 3.48 -18.79
N LEU A 132 -0.20 3.64 -18.94
CA LEU A 132 -0.92 4.90 -18.81
C LEU A 132 -2.14 4.70 -17.87
N PRO A 133 -2.76 5.78 -17.35
CA PRO A 133 -3.99 5.65 -16.58
C PRO A 133 -5.14 5.10 -17.45
N PRO A 134 -6.06 4.28 -16.91
CA PRO A 134 -7.10 3.60 -17.70
C PRO A 134 -8.08 4.56 -18.39
N GLY A 135 -8.22 5.81 -17.91
CA GLY A 135 -9.01 6.85 -18.58
C GLY A 135 -8.33 7.50 -19.79
N HIS A 136 -7.09 7.12 -20.14
CA HIS A 136 -6.32 7.76 -21.21
C HIS A 136 -6.69 7.19 -22.60
N PRO A 137 -6.94 8.02 -23.64
CA PRO A 137 -7.42 7.56 -24.96
C PRO A 137 -6.37 6.85 -25.84
N LYS A 138 -5.21 6.50 -25.26
CA LYS A 138 -4.19 5.62 -25.87
C LYS A 138 -3.76 4.52 -24.91
N ASP A 139 -4.57 4.27 -23.88
CA ASP A 139 -4.29 3.19 -22.94
C ASP A 139 -4.53 1.82 -23.62
N SER A 140 -3.76 0.82 -23.20
CA SER A 140 -3.79 -0.52 -23.78
C SER A 140 -3.72 -1.56 -22.67
N VAL A 141 -4.79 -1.62 -21.88
CA VAL A 141 -4.96 -2.58 -20.78
C VAL A 141 -4.80 -4.01 -21.30
N THR A 142 -3.91 -4.80 -20.69
CA THR A 142 -3.65 -6.18 -21.10
C THR A 142 -4.67 -7.16 -20.49
N SER A 143 -5.85 -7.33 -21.11
CA SER A 143 -6.88 -8.26 -20.64
C SER A 143 -6.64 -9.71 -21.07
N TYR A 144 -6.43 -10.58 -20.09
CA TYR A 144 -6.39 -12.04 -20.30
C TYR A 144 -7.79 -12.61 -20.66
N GLU A 145 -8.86 -11.93 -20.24
CA GLU A 145 -10.28 -12.26 -20.50
C GLU A 145 -10.64 -12.40 -22.01
N SER A 146 -9.76 -11.94 -22.91
CA SER A 146 -9.93 -12.06 -24.36
C SER A 146 -9.53 -13.43 -24.93
N LEU A 147 -9.00 -14.34 -24.11
CA LEU A 147 -8.61 -15.70 -24.50
C LEU A 147 -9.72 -16.72 -24.22
N ASP A 148 -10.86 -16.55 -24.88
CA ASP A 148 -11.86 -17.61 -25.09
C ASP A 148 -11.24 -18.71 -25.99
N VAL A 149 -10.43 -19.59 -25.39
CA VAL A 149 -9.87 -20.76 -26.05
C VAL A 149 -11.01 -21.75 -26.29
N LYS A 150 -11.61 -21.68 -27.48
CA LYS A 150 -12.52 -22.70 -28.00
C LYS A 150 -11.73 -23.99 -28.28
N ILE A 151 -11.73 -24.86 -27.28
CA ILE A 151 -11.33 -26.27 -27.35
C ILE A 151 -12.39 -27.04 -28.14
#